data_AF-A0A4U7KVW0-F1
#
_entry.id   AF-A0A4U7KVW0-F1
#
_cell.length_a   1.000
_cell.length_b   1.000
_cell.length_c   1.000
_cell.angle_alpha   90.00
_cell.angle_beta   90.00
_cell.angle_gamma   90.00
#
_symmetry.space_group_name_H-M   'P 1'
#
loop_
_entity.id
_entity.type
_entity.pdbx_description
1 polymer ?
#
loop_
_entity_poly.entity_id
_entity_poly.type
_entity_poly.pdbx_seq_one_letter_code
_entity_poly.pdbx_strand_id
1 'polypeptide(L)'
;MASASASSRTPLASRQSQSRTSDNSASSTSSPRPKQDKRRAANLLRDYYGLSSDAPAQPSAISRDNAGSDGPPGPKIDLHSLLSSNSLSVLLSKESELIVQIRELDGERQSLVYNHHHELVAASDTIRNMKLKSESLDPSLDSLKTSFETMSNLASNLEVLRKSASSTQATEPSNTTDLDPLRDLEPIVTLPETLSDLIECRVNPNGAKEHDSESRKAGLTQAEHLWGTMEPVLAAWTDAGVAGVREIAAECRSLLKDGRKAIGSSATATRSG
;
A
#
# COMPACT_ATOMS: atom_id res chain seq x y z
N MET A 1 45.46 47.78 28.77
CA MET A 1 44.57 46.72 28.22
C MET A 1 43.81 47.37 27.07
N ALA A 2 43.91 46.99 25.80
CA ALA A 2 44.11 45.68 25.20
C ALA A 2 45.00 45.77 23.93
N SER A 3 45.64 44.64 23.64
CA SER A 3 46.51 44.40 22.49
C SER A 3 45.75 43.83 21.28
N ALA A 4 46.44 43.90 20.14
CA ALA A 4 46.50 42.90 19.06
C ALA A 4 45.54 43.01 17.85
N SER A 5 46.18 43.33 16.71
CA SER A 5 46.11 42.69 15.38
C SER A 5 44.94 41.77 15.01
N ALA A 6 44.38 41.96 13.81
CA ALA A 6 44.77 41.18 12.63
C ALA A 6 43.96 41.58 11.37
N SER A 7 44.68 41.74 10.26
CA SER A 7 44.14 41.69 8.90
C SER A 7 43.74 40.26 8.54
N SER A 8 42.61 40.09 7.85
CA SER A 8 42.44 38.95 6.93
C SER A 8 41.35 39.21 5.90
N ARG A 9 41.82 39.20 4.66
CA ARG A 9 41.10 39.31 3.39
C ARG A 9 40.20 38.08 3.21
N THR A 10 38.95 38.27 2.80
CA THR A 10 38.07 37.17 2.38
C THR A 10 38.26 36.87 0.89
N PRO A 11 38.31 35.58 0.49
CA PRO A 11 38.68 35.19 -0.87
C PRO A 11 37.48 35.10 -1.83
N LEU A 12 37.81 35.41 -3.09
CA LEU A 12 37.06 35.19 -4.31
C LEU A 12 36.68 33.72 -4.48
N ALA A 13 35.37 33.40 -4.48
CA ALA A 13 34.88 32.05 -4.71
C ALA A 13 34.82 31.75 -6.22
N SER A 14 35.58 30.71 -6.58
CA SER A 14 35.77 30.16 -7.92
C SER A 14 34.50 29.62 -8.55
N ARG A 15 34.25 30.07 -9.78
CA ARG A 15 33.25 29.56 -10.72
C ARG A 15 33.74 28.21 -11.26
N GLN A 16 33.16 27.11 -10.82
CA GLN A 16 33.48 25.78 -11.33
C GLN A 16 32.51 25.37 -12.43
N SER A 17 33.02 25.38 -13.66
CA SER A 17 32.44 24.73 -14.83
C SER A 17 32.67 23.23 -14.72
N GLN A 18 31.61 22.43 -14.80
CA GLN A 18 31.71 21.00 -15.07
C GLN A 18 30.85 20.64 -16.27
N SER A 19 31.54 20.40 -17.38
CA SER A 19 31.10 19.61 -18.52
C SER A 19 31.07 18.13 -18.12
N ARG A 20 29.94 17.46 -18.37
CA ARG A 20 29.89 16.00 -18.52
C ARG A 20 29.08 15.66 -19.76
N THR A 21 29.79 15.13 -20.75
CA THR A 21 29.26 14.33 -21.85
C THR A 21 28.92 12.93 -21.33
N SER A 22 27.83 12.34 -21.83
CA SER A 22 27.86 11.05 -22.52
C SER A 22 26.44 10.55 -22.80
N ASP A 23 26.33 9.96 -23.97
CA ASP A 23 25.16 9.42 -24.63
C ASP A 23 24.42 8.35 -23.83
N ASN A 24 23.09 8.30 -23.97
CA ASN A 24 22.38 7.02 -24.00
C ASN A 24 21.11 7.13 -24.84
N SER A 25 21.15 6.53 -26.03
CA SER A 25 19.97 6.21 -26.82
C SER A 25 19.33 4.96 -26.24
N ALA A 26 18.13 5.08 -25.68
CA ALA A 26 17.26 3.93 -25.41
C ALA A 26 15.83 4.27 -25.80
N SER A 27 15.38 3.54 -26.81
CA SER A 27 14.06 3.53 -27.42
C SER A 27 12.90 3.45 -26.41
N SER A 28 12.09 4.50 -26.35
CA SER A 28 10.74 4.40 -25.76
C SER A 28 9.77 3.88 -26.81
N THR A 29 9.40 2.60 -26.70
CA THR A 29 8.24 2.01 -27.35
C THR A 29 6.97 2.74 -26.90
N SER A 30 6.52 3.71 -27.69
CA SER A 30 5.23 4.36 -27.50
C SER A 30 4.12 3.43 -27.99
N SER A 31 3.37 2.84 -27.07
CA SER A 31 2.09 2.20 -27.39
C SER A 31 1.14 3.23 -28.01
N PRO A 32 0.43 2.93 -29.12
CA PRO A 32 -0.28 3.95 -29.89
C PRO A 32 -1.57 4.36 -29.18
N ARG A 33 -1.54 5.51 -28.51
CA ARG A 33 -2.75 6.16 -27.98
C ARG A 33 -3.71 6.47 -29.14
N PRO A 34 -5.03 6.21 -29.02
CA PRO A 34 -5.96 6.34 -30.14
C PRO A 34 -5.92 7.76 -30.71
N LYS A 35 -5.71 7.86 -32.03
CA LYS A 35 -5.52 9.12 -32.77
C LYS A 35 -6.69 10.10 -32.62
N GLN A 36 -7.84 9.66 -32.10
CA GLN A 36 -9.05 10.45 -31.90
C GLN A 36 -8.94 11.41 -30.71
N ASP A 37 -8.33 11.02 -29.59
CA ASP A 37 -8.21 11.89 -28.41
C ASP A 37 -7.27 13.06 -28.66
N LYS A 38 -6.20 12.81 -29.41
CA LYS A 38 -5.25 13.84 -29.82
C LYS A 38 -5.90 14.85 -30.78
N ARG A 39 -6.83 14.39 -31.63
CA ARG A 39 -7.62 15.25 -32.52
C ARG A 39 -8.69 16.05 -31.76
N ARG A 40 -9.37 15.45 -30.78
CA ARG A 40 -10.34 16.17 -29.91
C ARG A 40 -9.66 17.25 -29.08
N ALA A 41 -8.56 16.93 -28.41
CA ALA A 41 -7.82 17.90 -27.60
C ALA A 41 -7.24 19.04 -28.46
N ALA A 42 -6.75 18.73 -29.67
CA ALA A 42 -6.29 19.75 -30.61
C ALA A 42 -7.43 20.65 -31.12
N ASN A 43 -8.61 20.09 -31.40
CA ASN A 43 -9.77 20.88 -31.81
C ASN A 43 -10.31 21.76 -30.69
N LEU A 44 -10.35 21.27 -29.44
CA LEU A 44 -10.78 22.06 -28.28
C LEU A 44 -9.85 23.25 -28.02
N LEU A 45 -8.53 23.05 -28.15
CA LEU A 45 -7.56 24.13 -28.06
C LEU A 45 -7.70 25.10 -29.23
N ARG A 46 -7.99 24.60 -30.44
CA ARG A 46 -8.26 25.44 -31.61
C ARG A 46 -9.49 26.32 -31.42
N ASP A 47 -10.54 25.80 -30.81
CA ASP A 47 -11.77 26.53 -30.49
C ASP A 47 -11.55 27.54 -29.36
N TYR A 48 -10.77 27.19 -28.33
CA TYR A 48 -10.42 28.08 -27.21
C TYR A 48 -9.63 29.33 -27.64
N TYR A 49 -8.76 29.18 -28.65
CA TYR A 49 -8.00 30.29 -29.23
C TYR A 49 -8.68 30.92 -30.45
N GLY A 50 -9.95 30.56 -30.75
CA GLY A 50 -10.71 31.16 -31.86
C GLY A 50 -10.16 30.87 -33.25
N LEU A 51 -9.33 29.83 -33.39
CA LEU A 51 -8.67 29.44 -34.65
C LEU A 51 -9.56 28.56 -35.55
N SER A 52 -10.79 28.26 -35.14
CA SER A 52 -11.77 27.52 -35.93
C SER A 52 -12.50 28.46 -36.89
N SER A 53 -12.07 28.43 -38.14
CA SER A 53 -12.60 29.20 -39.26
C SER A 53 -13.97 28.68 -39.74
N ASP A 54 -15.03 28.83 -38.94
CA ASP A 54 -16.41 28.71 -39.42
C ASP A 54 -17.31 29.82 -38.85
N ALA A 55 -17.13 31.02 -39.40
CA ALA A 55 -18.14 32.06 -39.52
C ALA A 55 -17.97 32.70 -40.91
N PRO A 56 -19.05 32.92 -41.68
CA PRO A 56 -18.93 33.39 -43.05
C PRO A 56 -18.77 34.91 -43.09
N ALA A 57 -17.53 35.40 -43.17
CA ALA A 57 -17.12 36.62 -43.87
C ALA A 57 -15.58 36.73 -43.89
N GLN A 58 -15.01 36.60 -45.08
CA GLN A 58 -13.60 36.82 -45.47
C GLN A 58 -13.13 38.28 -45.29
N PRO A 59 -11.84 38.64 -45.53
CA PRO A 59 -10.61 37.83 -45.61
C PRO A 59 -9.44 38.43 -44.80
N SER A 60 -8.57 37.58 -44.24
CA SER A 60 -7.13 37.72 -44.48
C SER A 60 -6.40 36.49 -43.95
N ALA A 61 -5.94 35.68 -44.89
CA ALA A 61 -4.94 34.66 -44.65
C ALA A 61 -3.68 35.31 -44.08
N ILE A 62 -3.16 34.78 -42.97
CA ILE A 62 -1.79 35.04 -42.56
C ILE A 62 -1.03 33.75 -42.75
N SER A 63 -0.44 33.66 -43.95
CA SER A 63 0.76 32.88 -44.20
C SER A 63 1.81 33.25 -43.16
N ARG A 64 2.51 32.22 -42.74
CA ARG A 64 3.32 32.12 -41.55
C ARG A 64 4.72 32.64 -41.86
N ASP A 65 4.83 33.94 -42.09
CA ASP A 65 6.05 34.56 -42.61
C ASP A 65 6.18 36.01 -42.14
N ASN A 66 6.04 36.34 -40.85
CA ASN A 66 6.50 37.65 -40.39
C ASN A 66 6.85 37.68 -38.90
N ALA A 67 8.09 38.07 -38.62
CA ALA A 67 8.51 38.61 -37.34
C ALA A 67 7.77 39.94 -37.15
N GLY A 68 6.74 39.98 -36.30
CA GLY A 68 5.97 41.20 -36.11
C GLY A 68 4.94 41.07 -35.01
N SER A 69 5.34 41.46 -33.80
CA SER A 69 4.52 42.24 -32.86
C SER A 69 3.00 42.06 -32.95
N ASP A 70 2.47 40.95 -32.44
CA ASP A 70 1.03 40.84 -32.15
C ASP A 70 0.84 40.26 -30.73
N GLY A 71 1.37 41.01 -29.77
CA GLY A 71 0.83 40.99 -28.40
C GLY A 71 -0.36 41.95 -28.32
N PRO A 72 -1.18 41.91 -27.24
CA PRO A 72 -2.34 42.78 -27.10
C PRO A 72 -1.94 44.24 -27.36
N PRO A 73 -2.77 45.05 -28.04
CA PRO A 73 -2.40 46.41 -28.38
C PRO A 73 -2.20 47.21 -27.09
N GLY A 74 -0.95 47.30 -26.65
CA GLY A 74 -0.55 48.27 -25.64
C GLY A 74 -0.95 49.67 -26.12
N PRO A 75 -1.16 50.62 -25.20
CA PRO A 75 -1.55 51.97 -25.59
C PRO A 75 -0.53 52.51 -26.59
N LYS A 76 -0.95 52.71 -27.84
CA LYS A 76 -0.14 53.30 -28.90
C LYS A 76 0.05 54.77 -28.54
N ILE A 77 1.02 55.03 -27.69
CA ILE A 77 1.43 56.38 -27.33
C ILE A 77 2.04 56.99 -28.59
N ASP A 78 1.33 57.95 -29.19
CA ASP A 78 1.84 58.70 -30.32
C ASP A 78 2.91 59.67 -29.85
N LEU A 79 4.17 59.21 -29.93
CA LEU A 79 5.35 59.96 -29.50
C LEU A 79 5.52 61.25 -30.31
N HIS A 80 5.10 61.27 -31.59
CA HIS A 80 5.21 62.47 -32.43
C HIS A 80 4.23 63.56 -32.00
N SER A 81 2.99 63.17 -31.67
CA SER A 81 2.01 64.09 -31.09
C SER A 81 2.46 64.61 -29.72
N LEU A 82 3.04 63.75 -28.87
CA LEU A 82 3.56 64.18 -27.56
C LEU A 82 4.75 65.14 -27.66
N LEU A 83 5.69 64.88 -28.57
CA LEU A 83 6.87 65.71 -28.77
C LEU A 83 6.55 67.08 -29.37
N SER A 84 5.51 67.15 -30.21
CA SER A 84 5.09 68.41 -30.85
C SER A 84 4.18 69.28 -29.95
N SER A 85 3.47 68.68 -29.00
CA SER A 85 2.47 69.39 -28.17
C SER A 85 2.93 69.72 -26.74
N ASN A 86 3.94 69.02 -26.19
CA ASN A 86 4.35 69.19 -24.80
C ASN A 86 5.70 69.90 -24.65
N SER A 87 5.87 70.65 -23.56
CA SER A 87 7.14 71.27 -23.21
C SER A 87 8.13 70.23 -22.66
N LEU A 88 9.44 70.52 -22.78
CA LEU A 88 10.53 69.65 -22.32
C LEU A 88 10.38 69.21 -20.85
N SER A 89 9.95 70.10 -19.96
CA SER A 89 9.77 69.80 -18.54
C SER A 89 8.70 68.74 -18.31
N VAL A 90 7.58 68.81 -19.04
CA VAL A 90 6.50 67.80 -18.99
C VAL A 90 7.00 66.46 -19.51
N LEU A 91 7.82 66.47 -20.57
CA LEU A 91 8.39 65.25 -21.13
C LEU A 91 9.36 64.57 -20.14
N LEU A 92 10.22 65.32 -19.46
CA LEU A 92 11.14 64.80 -18.44
C LEU A 92 10.39 64.26 -17.21
N SER A 93 9.33 64.94 -16.76
CA SER A 93 8.50 64.42 -15.68
C SER A 93 7.82 63.10 -16.07
N LYS A 94 7.32 63.00 -17.31
CA LYS A 94 6.73 61.78 -17.85
C LYS A 94 7.75 60.66 -18.04
N GLU A 95 8.98 60.99 -18.44
CA GLU A 95 10.08 60.03 -18.48
C GLU A 95 10.36 59.46 -17.08
N SER A 96 10.48 60.33 -16.07
CA SER A 96 10.68 59.89 -14.69
C SER A 96 9.54 59.01 -14.19
N GLU A 97 8.29 59.34 -14.53
CA GLU A 97 7.11 58.54 -14.19
C GLU A 97 7.16 57.15 -14.86
N LEU A 98 7.47 57.10 -16.16
CA LEU A 98 7.59 55.85 -16.90
C LEU A 98 8.73 54.97 -16.35
N ILE A 99 9.85 55.56 -15.94
CA ILE A 99 10.95 54.81 -15.31
C ILE A 99 10.48 54.16 -14.00
N VAL A 100 9.65 54.84 -13.21
CA VAL A 100 9.06 54.26 -11.99
C VAL A 100 8.11 53.13 -12.34
N GLN A 101 7.20 53.34 -13.30
CA GLN A 101 6.25 52.33 -13.76
C GLN A 101 6.95 51.08 -14.34
N ILE A 102 8.04 51.26 -15.09
CA ILE A 102 8.82 50.14 -15.62
C ILE A 102 9.43 49.31 -14.49
N ARG A 103 9.95 49.96 -13.43
CA ARG A 103 10.51 49.27 -12.27
C ARG A 103 9.43 48.54 -11.47
N GLU A 104 8.27 49.15 -11.31
CA GLU A 104 7.11 48.54 -10.66
C GLU A 104 6.63 47.31 -11.43
N LEU A 105 6.43 47.44 -12.75
CA LEU A 105 6.04 46.33 -13.62
C LEU A 105 7.07 45.19 -13.63
N ASP A 106 8.36 45.48 -13.60
CA ASP A 106 9.37 44.43 -13.50
C ASP A 106 9.34 43.74 -12.13
N GLY A 107 9.06 44.48 -11.05
CA GLY A 107 8.82 43.92 -9.72
C GLY A 107 7.58 43.02 -9.68
N GLU A 108 6.48 43.44 -10.28
CA GLU A 108 5.26 42.63 -10.42
C GLU A 108 5.49 41.38 -11.27
N ARG A 109 6.18 41.52 -12.41
CA ARG A 109 6.55 40.40 -13.30
C ARG A 109 7.42 39.40 -12.55
N GLN A 110 8.43 39.87 -11.82
CA GLN A 110 9.31 39.02 -11.03
C GLN A 110 8.51 38.33 -9.92
N SER A 111 7.67 39.04 -9.19
CA SER A 111 6.78 38.48 -8.16
C SER A 111 5.87 37.38 -8.73
N LEU A 112 5.22 37.63 -9.88
CA LEU A 112 4.38 36.63 -10.55
C LEU A 112 5.18 35.41 -10.99
N VAL A 113 6.35 35.61 -11.60
CA VAL A 113 7.24 34.51 -11.99
C VAL A 113 7.63 33.69 -10.77
N TYR A 114 8.07 34.31 -9.67
CA TYR A 114 8.47 33.52 -8.49
C TYR A 114 7.28 32.82 -7.84
N ASN A 115 6.19 33.54 -7.55
CA ASN A 115 5.00 32.99 -6.90
C ASN A 115 4.43 31.82 -7.71
N HIS A 116 4.26 32.01 -9.01
CA HIS A 116 3.64 30.99 -9.84
C HIS A 116 4.61 29.89 -10.28
N HIS A 117 5.89 30.21 -10.53
CA HIS A 117 6.85 29.18 -10.95
C HIS A 117 7.14 28.20 -9.81
N HIS A 118 7.26 28.66 -8.56
CA HIS A 118 7.45 27.72 -7.46
C HIS A 118 6.21 26.84 -7.25
N GLU A 119 5.00 27.36 -7.48
CA GLU A 119 3.75 26.59 -7.42
C GLU A 119 3.71 25.53 -8.53
N LEU A 120 4.08 25.89 -9.76
CA LEU A 120 4.15 24.95 -10.88
C LEU A 120 5.19 23.84 -10.63
N VAL A 121 6.33 24.20 -10.04
CA VAL A 121 7.35 23.22 -9.64
C VAL A 121 6.80 22.31 -8.54
N ALA A 122 6.19 22.86 -7.50
CA ALA A 122 5.60 22.09 -6.41
C ALA A 122 4.46 21.16 -6.88
N ALA A 123 3.61 21.64 -7.80
CA ALA A 123 2.57 20.84 -8.43
C ALA A 123 3.18 19.71 -9.28
N SER A 124 4.25 20.01 -10.04
CA SER A 124 4.98 19.01 -10.83
C SER A 124 5.61 17.94 -9.94
N ASP A 125 6.19 18.32 -8.80
CA ASP A 125 6.74 17.39 -7.81
C ASP A 125 5.65 16.54 -7.18
N THR A 126 4.49 17.13 -6.90
CA THR A 126 3.31 16.39 -6.39
C THR A 126 2.84 15.36 -7.41
N ILE A 127 2.71 15.72 -8.68
CA ILE A 127 2.34 14.80 -9.77
C ILE A 127 3.38 13.69 -9.91
N ARG A 128 4.67 14.02 -9.82
CA ARG A 128 5.76 13.03 -9.85
C ARG A 128 5.64 12.05 -8.68
N ASN A 129 5.42 12.55 -7.47
CA ASN A 129 5.26 11.71 -6.29
C ASN A 129 4.00 10.83 -6.37
N MET A 130 2.89 11.37 -6.89
CA MET A 130 1.68 10.59 -7.15
C MET A 130 1.94 9.48 -8.17
N LYS A 131 2.69 9.76 -9.25
CA LYS A 131 3.07 8.76 -10.24
C LYS A 131 3.92 7.64 -9.62
N LEU A 132 4.95 7.99 -8.85
CA LEU A 132 5.80 7.00 -8.17
C LEU A 132 5.00 6.12 -7.21
N LYS A 133 4.07 6.71 -6.45
CA LYS A 133 3.17 5.94 -5.58
C LYS A 133 2.27 5.00 -6.39
N SER A 134 1.70 5.46 -7.50
CA SER A 134 0.90 4.60 -8.38
C SER A 134 1.71 3.42 -8.90
N GLU A 135 2.93 3.66 -9.37
CA GLU A 135 3.83 2.62 -9.88
C GLU A 135 4.27 1.65 -8.78
N SER A 136 4.39 2.12 -7.53
CA SER A 136 4.67 1.25 -6.38
C SER A 136 3.50 0.34 -5.97
N LEU A 137 2.26 0.68 -6.37
CA LEU A 137 1.08 -0.14 -6.08
C LEU A 137 0.91 -1.31 -7.08
N ASP A 138 1.44 -1.18 -8.29
CA ASP A 138 1.39 -2.23 -9.33
C ASP A 138 1.90 -3.61 -8.84
N PRO A 139 3.08 -3.74 -8.20
CA PRO A 139 3.53 -5.05 -7.70
C PRO A 139 2.63 -5.63 -6.60
N SER A 140 1.97 -4.76 -5.81
CA SER A 140 1.04 -5.22 -4.78
C SER A 140 -0.25 -5.77 -5.40
N LEU A 141 -0.73 -5.13 -6.47
CA LEU A 141 -1.86 -5.64 -7.26
C LEU A 141 -1.52 -6.95 -7.97
N ASP A 142 -0.30 -7.07 -8.53
CA ASP A 142 0.15 -8.33 -9.15
C ASP A 142 0.26 -9.47 -8.12
N SER A 143 0.77 -9.17 -6.91
CA SER A 143 0.79 -10.15 -5.82
C SER A 143 -0.62 -10.57 -5.40
N LEU A 144 -1.57 -9.63 -5.33
CA LEU A 144 -2.97 -9.92 -4.99
C LEU A 144 -3.66 -10.74 -6.10
N LYS A 145 -3.35 -10.45 -7.37
CA LYS A 145 -3.84 -11.24 -8.49
C LYS A 145 -3.32 -12.67 -8.42
N THR A 146 -2.03 -12.83 -8.14
CA THR A 146 -1.40 -14.14 -7.99
C THR A 146 -2.03 -14.92 -6.84
N SER A 147 -2.28 -14.28 -5.68
CA SER A 147 -2.94 -14.96 -4.57
C SER A 147 -4.38 -15.37 -4.92
N PHE A 148 -5.13 -14.53 -5.64
CA PHE A 148 -6.47 -14.88 -6.13
C PHE A 148 -6.45 -16.06 -7.10
N GLU A 149 -5.49 -16.11 -8.03
CA GLU A 149 -5.30 -17.25 -8.92
C GLU A 149 -4.98 -18.53 -8.14
N THR A 150 -4.13 -18.46 -7.11
CA THR A 150 -3.86 -19.62 -6.25
C THR A 150 -5.09 -20.08 -5.47
N MET A 151 -5.87 -19.15 -4.91
CA MET A 151 -7.11 -19.47 -4.21
C MET A 151 -8.14 -20.08 -5.16
N SER A 152 -8.27 -19.54 -6.37
CA SER A 152 -9.16 -20.08 -7.39
C SER A 152 -8.76 -21.48 -7.82
N ASN A 153 -7.45 -21.73 -8.00
CA ASN A 153 -6.93 -23.06 -8.31
C ASN A 153 -7.20 -24.05 -7.16
N LEU A 154 -6.92 -23.68 -5.91
CA LEU A 154 -7.22 -24.50 -4.73
C LEU A 154 -8.72 -24.80 -4.60
N ALA A 155 -9.58 -23.82 -4.80
CA ALA A 155 -11.03 -24.00 -4.80
C ALA A 155 -11.48 -24.99 -5.90
N SER A 156 -10.91 -24.87 -7.11
CA SER A 156 -11.20 -25.79 -8.22
C SER A 156 -10.73 -27.21 -7.91
N ASN A 157 -9.57 -27.38 -7.28
CA ASN A 157 -9.05 -28.68 -6.88
C ASN A 157 -9.92 -29.32 -5.78
N LEU A 158 -10.39 -28.54 -4.80
CA LEU A 158 -11.33 -29.02 -3.80
C LEU A 158 -12.66 -29.45 -4.41
N GLU A 159 -13.18 -28.72 -5.38
CA GLU A 159 -14.41 -29.08 -6.08
C GLU A 159 -14.25 -30.40 -6.85
N VAL A 160 -13.11 -30.60 -7.53
CA VAL A 160 -12.76 -31.88 -8.18
C VAL A 160 -12.67 -33.00 -7.15
N LEU A 161 -12.00 -32.78 -6.02
CA LEU A 161 -11.85 -33.78 -4.96
C LEU A 161 -13.22 -34.18 -4.38
N ARG A 162 -14.09 -33.19 -4.13
CA ARG A 162 -15.46 -33.40 -3.66
C ARG A 162 -16.33 -34.16 -4.67
N LYS A 163 -16.17 -33.85 -5.96
CA LYS A 163 -16.82 -34.59 -7.06
C LYS A 163 -16.33 -36.03 -7.14
N SER A 164 -15.02 -36.27 -6.95
CA SER A 164 -14.47 -37.64 -6.92
C SER A 164 -14.94 -38.44 -5.69
N ALA A 165 -15.02 -37.83 -4.51
CA ALA A 165 -15.51 -38.49 -3.30
C ALA A 165 -16.99 -38.90 -3.43
N SER A 166 -17.83 -38.04 -4.02
CA SER A 166 -19.24 -38.35 -4.28
C SER A 166 -19.46 -39.35 -5.42
N SER A 167 -18.54 -39.44 -6.39
CA SER A 167 -18.61 -40.43 -7.48
C SER A 167 -18.20 -41.85 -7.06
N THR A 168 -17.47 -42.01 -5.96
CA THR A 168 -16.99 -43.34 -5.51
C THR A 168 -18.04 -44.10 -4.67
N GLN A 169 -19.16 -43.46 -4.31
CA GLN A 169 -20.28 -44.10 -3.60
C GLN A 169 -21.35 -44.72 -4.52
N ALA A 170 -21.17 -44.71 -5.85
CA ALA A 170 -22.20 -45.18 -6.79
C ALA A 170 -22.11 -46.66 -7.19
N THR A 171 -21.35 -47.50 -6.47
CA THR A 171 -21.38 -48.96 -6.69
C THR A 171 -21.25 -49.69 -5.35
N GLU A 172 -22.27 -50.49 -5.02
CA GLU A 172 -22.44 -51.43 -3.89
C GLU A 172 -23.40 -51.01 -2.76
N PRO A 173 -24.59 -51.63 -2.67
CA PRO A 173 -25.49 -51.52 -1.53
C PRO A 173 -25.28 -52.69 -0.55
N SER A 174 -24.57 -52.47 0.56
CA SER A 174 -24.64 -53.38 1.71
C SER A 174 -24.39 -52.67 3.04
N ASN A 175 -25.49 -52.44 3.76
CA ASN A 175 -25.65 -52.32 5.22
C ASN A 175 -24.36 -52.32 6.08
N THR A 176 -23.93 -51.14 6.54
CA THR A 176 -23.49 -50.88 7.94
C THR A 176 -23.42 -49.38 8.17
N THR A 177 -24.18 -48.88 9.15
CA THR A 177 -24.08 -47.58 9.84
C THR A 177 -23.54 -46.39 9.05
N ASP A 178 -24.43 -45.45 8.76
CA ASP A 178 -24.15 -44.09 8.32
C ASP A 178 -23.29 -43.37 9.39
N LEU A 179 -21.98 -43.59 9.35
CA LEU A 179 -21.01 -42.95 10.23
C LEU A 179 -20.60 -41.65 9.55
N ASP A 180 -21.00 -40.52 10.13
CA ASP A 180 -20.51 -39.21 9.71
C ASP A 180 -19.04 -39.10 10.14
N PRO A 181 -18.07 -39.22 9.20
CA PRO A 181 -16.66 -39.31 9.54
C PRO A 181 -16.17 -38.09 10.31
N LEU A 182 -16.84 -36.94 10.14
CA LEU A 182 -16.49 -35.71 10.86
C LEU A 182 -16.80 -35.79 12.35
N ARG A 183 -17.90 -36.45 12.72
CA ARG A 183 -18.36 -36.57 14.11
C ARG A 183 -17.56 -37.58 14.91
N ASP A 184 -17.05 -38.61 14.24
CA ASP A 184 -16.22 -39.64 14.88
C ASP A 184 -14.74 -39.20 15.01
N LEU A 185 -14.30 -38.24 14.19
CA LEU A 185 -12.95 -37.64 14.24
C LEU A 185 -12.83 -36.51 15.26
N GLU A 186 -13.90 -35.73 15.47
CA GLU A 186 -13.96 -34.62 16.43
C GLU A 186 -13.46 -34.98 17.84
N PRO A 187 -13.89 -36.09 18.49
CA PRO A 187 -13.45 -36.43 19.84
C PRO A 187 -11.97 -36.82 19.92
N ILE A 188 -11.35 -37.24 18.81
CA ILE A 188 -9.95 -37.65 18.78
C ILE A 188 -9.02 -36.44 18.63
N VAL A 189 -9.40 -35.49 17.78
CA VAL A 189 -8.61 -34.28 17.54
C VAL A 189 -8.71 -33.30 18.72
N THR A 190 -9.86 -33.26 19.39
CA THR A 190 -10.08 -32.42 20.59
C THR A 190 -9.59 -33.07 21.89
N LEU A 191 -9.11 -34.32 21.84
CA LEU A 191 -8.68 -35.08 23.01
C LEU A 191 -7.55 -34.39 23.80
N PRO A 192 -6.46 -33.89 23.18
CA PRO A 192 -5.40 -33.21 23.93
C PRO A 192 -5.90 -31.96 24.67
N GLU A 193 -6.76 -31.16 24.03
CA GLU A 193 -7.33 -29.95 24.60
C GLU A 193 -8.27 -30.29 25.78
N THR A 194 -9.17 -31.25 25.60
CA THR A 194 -10.09 -31.68 26.67
C THR A 194 -9.36 -32.28 27.88
N LEU A 195 -8.27 -33.04 27.67
CA LEU A 195 -7.42 -33.52 28.78
C LEU A 195 -6.72 -32.35 29.49
N SER A 196 -6.22 -31.37 28.74
CA SER A 196 -5.57 -30.19 29.32
C SER A 196 -6.56 -29.35 30.16
N ASP A 197 -7.78 -29.16 29.68
CA ASP A 197 -8.83 -28.41 30.37
C ASP A 197 -9.31 -29.10 31.67
N LEU A 198 -9.34 -30.43 31.69
CA LEU A 198 -9.67 -31.22 32.89
C LEU A 198 -8.55 -31.19 33.93
N ILE A 199 -7.29 -31.21 33.50
CA ILE A 199 -6.12 -31.10 34.39
C ILE A 199 -5.99 -29.69 34.96
N GLU A 200 -6.33 -28.66 34.17
CA GLU A 200 -6.33 -27.26 34.60
C GLU A 200 -7.61 -26.85 35.36
N CYS A 201 -8.57 -27.76 35.50
CA CYS A 201 -9.88 -27.52 36.13
C CYS A 201 -10.67 -26.35 35.51
N ARG A 202 -10.47 -26.08 34.21
CA ARG A 202 -11.05 -24.91 33.51
C ARG A 202 -12.57 -25.02 33.26
N VAL A 203 -13.11 -26.24 33.33
CA VAL A 203 -14.50 -26.56 32.94
C VAL A 203 -15.54 -26.34 34.04
N ASN A 204 -15.14 -26.02 35.28
CA ASN A 204 -16.10 -25.74 36.37
C ASN A 204 -16.17 -24.23 36.70
N PRO A 205 -17.15 -23.47 36.16
CA PRO A 205 -17.35 -22.07 36.51
C PRO A 205 -17.99 -21.83 37.89
N ASN A 206 -18.39 -22.88 38.62
CA ASN A 206 -19.08 -22.74 39.91
C ASN A 206 -18.35 -23.44 41.07
N GLY A 207 -17.58 -22.66 41.84
CA GLY A 207 -17.50 -22.83 43.29
C GLY A 207 -16.20 -23.38 43.88
N ALA A 208 -15.80 -22.74 45.00
CA ALA A 208 -14.92 -23.17 46.08
C ALA A 208 -13.39 -23.02 45.92
N LYS A 209 -12.88 -21.93 46.50
CA LYS A 209 -11.45 -21.68 46.80
C LYS A 209 -10.89 -22.52 47.97
N GLU A 210 -11.47 -23.68 48.31
CA GLU A 210 -11.07 -24.42 49.53
C GLU A 210 -10.49 -25.82 49.34
N HIS A 211 -10.29 -26.31 48.11
CA HIS A 211 -9.50 -27.55 47.93
C HIS A 211 -8.87 -27.69 46.54
N ASP A 212 -8.09 -26.70 46.11
CA ASP A 212 -7.43 -26.67 44.80
C ASP A 212 -6.58 -27.94 44.51
N SER A 213 -6.08 -28.62 45.54
CA SER A 213 -5.37 -29.89 45.40
C SER A 213 -6.28 -31.11 45.20
N GLU A 214 -7.50 -31.11 45.75
CA GLU A 214 -8.47 -32.21 45.58
C GLU A 214 -9.26 -32.05 44.29
N SER A 215 -9.64 -30.82 43.92
CA SER A 215 -10.26 -30.54 42.63
C SER A 215 -9.34 -30.92 41.47
N ARG A 216 -8.04 -30.62 41.59
CA ARG A 216 -7.03 -31.01 40.60
C ARG A 216 -6.79 -32.53 40.56
N LYS A 217 -6.84 -33.20 41.71
CA LYS A 217 -6.82 -34.68 41.77
C LYS A 217 -8.06 -35.29 41.11
N ALA A 218 -9.24 -34.75 41.37
CA ALA A 218 -10.49 -35.19 40.74
C ALA A 218 -10.47 -34.97 39.23
N GLY A 219 -9.99 -33.80 38.77
CA GLY A 219 -9.79 -33.49 37.35
C GLY A 219 -8.81 -34.46 36.68
N LEU A 220 -7.70 -34.80 37.33
CA LEU A 220 -6.77 -35.83 36.83
C LEU A 220 -7.44 -37.20 36.74
N THR A 221 -8.20 -37.64 37.74
CA THR A 221 -8.89 -38.94 37.68
C THR A 221 -9.92 -39.01 36.56
N GLN A 222 -10.60 -37.90 36.26
CA GLN A 222 -11.53 -37.80 35.12
C GLN A 222 -10.78 -37.83 33.79
N ALA A 223 -9.65 -37.14 33.68
CA ALA A 223 -8.78 -37.16 32.52
C ALA A 223 -8.20 -38.57 32.26
N GLU A 224 -7.78 -39.28 33.32
CA GLU A 224 -7.30 -40.66 33.22
C GLU A 224 -8.43 -41.63 32.79
N HIS A 225 -9.66 -41.41 33.25
CA HIS A 225 -10.80 -42.20 32.82
C HIS A 225 -11.12 -42.00 31.33
N LEU A 226 -11.16 -40.74 30.86
CA LEU A 226 -11.38 -40.43 29.44
C LEU A 226 -10.24 -40.91 28.55
N TRP A 227 -9.01 -40.84 29.03
CA TRP A 227 -7.88 -41.43 28.32
C TRP A 227 -8.05 -42.95 28.18
N GLY A 228 -8.47 -43.65 29.24
CA GLY A 228 -8.70 -45.09 29.19
C GLY A 228 -9.78 -45.53 28.21
N THR A 229 -10.80 -44.70 27.95
CA THR A 229 -11.81 -45.01 26.93
C THR A 229 -11.28 -44.84 25.50
N MET A 230 -10.39 -43.87 25.29
CA MET A 230 -9.91 -43.48 23.96
C MET A 230 -8.58 -44.13 23.55
N GLU A 231 -7.76 -44.57 24.52
CA GLU A 231 -6.53 -45.32 24.30
C GLU A 231 -6.69 -46.53 23.35
N PRO A 232 -7.68 -47.43 23.51
CA PRO A 232 -7.85 -48.57 22.60
C PRO A 232 -8.23 -48.13 21.18
N VAL A 233 -8.94 -47.01 21.03
CA VAL A 233 -9.29 -46.45 19.72
C VAL A 233 -8.04 -45.91 19.03
N LEU A 234 -7.24 -45.12 19.75
CA LEU A 234 -5.96 -44.62 19.24
C LEU A 234 -5.01 -45.78 18.89
N ALA A 235 -4.96 -46.83 19.70
CA ALA A 235 -4.15 -48.03 19.43
C ALA A 235 -4.56 -48.72 18.12
N ALA A 236 -5.87 -48.97 17.94
CA ALA A 236 -6.38 -49.54 16.70
C ALA A 236 -6.06 -48.67 15.47
N TRP A 237 -6.07 -47.35 15.62
CA TRP A 237 -5.73 -46.41 14.55
C TRP A 237 -4.23 -46.32 14.28
N THR A 238 -3.39 -46.52 15.30
CA THR A 238 -1.94 -46.65 15.12
C THR A 238 -1.58 -47.95 14.40
N ASP A 239 -2.28 -49.05 14.70
CA ASP A 239 -2.11 -50.34 14.02
C ASP A 239 -2.60 -50.27 12.57
N ALA A 240 -3.65 -49.48 12.31
CA ALA A 240 -4.12 -49.16 10.96
C ALA A 240 -3.21 -48.17 10.20
N GLY A 241 -2.19 -47.60 10.85
CA GLY A 241 -1.20 -46.73 10.20
C GLY A 241 -1.66 -45.30 9.92
N VAL A 242 -2.70 -44.79 10.60
CA VAL A 242 -3.18 -43.41 10.42
C VAL A 242 -2.11 -42.41 10.86
N ALA A 243 -1.77 -41.47 9.98
CA ALA A 243 -0.74 -40.45 10.24
C ALA A 243 -1.20 -39.45 11.32
N GLY A 244 -0.30 -39.03 12.22
CA GLY A 244 -0.60 -38.04 13.28
C GLY A 244 -1.14 -38.63 14.58
N VAL A 245 -1.73 -39.84 14.55
CA VAL A 245 -2.35 -40.46 15.73
C VAL A 245 -1.32 -40.85 16.79
N ARG A 246 -0.10 -41.23 16.38
CA ARG A 246 0.99 -41.55 17.31
C ARG A 246 1.45 -40.31 18.09
N GLU A 247 1.49 -39.17 17.40
CA GLU A 247 1.87 -37.88 17.95
C GLU A 247 0.82 -37.42 18.97
N ILE A 248 -0.47 -37.48 18.61
CA ILE A 248 -1.60 -37.17 19.50
C ILE A 248 -1.57 -38.07 20.74
N ALA A 249 -1.38 -39.39 20.55
CA ALA A 249 -1.30 -40.33 21.66
C ALA A 249 -0.07 -40.08 22.56
N ALA A 250 1.05 -39.62 21.99
CA ALA A 250 2.26 -39.28 22.74
C ALA A 250 2.08 -38.00 23.56
N GLU A 251 1.43 -37.00 22.98
CA GLU A 251 1.11 -35.73 23.63
C GLU A 251 0.19 -35.93 24.83
N CYS A 252 -0.90 -36.66 24.66
CA CYS A 252 -1.84 -36.98 25.74
C CYS A 252 -1.19 -37.77 26.89
N ARG A 253 -0.31 -38.73 26.55
CA ARG A 253 0.51 -39.46 27.56
C ARG A 253 1.46 -38.53 28.31
N SER A 254 2.02 -37.51 27.64
CA SER A 254 2.86 -36.50 28.31
C SER A 254 2.03 -35.64 29.24
N LEU A 255 0.87 -35.15 28.81
CA LEU A 255 -0.03 -34.33 29.62
C LEU A 255 -0.46 -35.03 30.92
N LEU A 256 -0.85 -36.31 30.86
CA LEU A 256 -1.19 -37.09 32.05
C LEU A 256 0.03 -37.36 32.96
N LYS A 257 1.22 -37.53 32.38
CA LYS A 257 2.46 -37.69 33.15
C LYS A 257 2.81 -36.39 33.88
N ASP A 258 2.64 -35.24 33.24
CA ASP A 258 2.96 -33.94 33.83
C ASP A 258 1.90 -33.52 34.85
N GLY A 259 0.62 -33.82 34.62
CA GLY A 259 -0.46 -33.66 35.61
C GLY A 259 -0.19 -34.47 36.89
N ARG A 260 0.24 -35.73 36.78
CA ARG A 260 0.64 -36.57 37.93
C ARG A 260 1.81 -35.98 38.73
N LYS A 261 2.83 -35.45 38.03
CA LYS A 261 3.97 -34.79 38.68
C LYS A 261 3.55 -33.52 39.42
N ALA A 262 2.69 -32.70 38.81
CA ALA A 262 2.21 -31.45 39.40
C ALA A 262 1.43 -31.71 40.71
N ILE A 263 0.57 -32.73 40.71
CA ILE A 263 -0.18 -33.15 41.92
C ILE A 263 0.76 -33.76 42.98
N GLY A 264 1.73 -34.59 42.56
CA GLY A 264 2.72 -35.18 43.46
C GLY A 264 3.60 -34.14 44.16
N SER A 265 4.05 -33.11 43.44
CA SER A 265 4.85 -32.01 43.98
C SER A 265 4.06 -31.17 45.00
N SER A 266 2.76 -30.95 44.76
CA SER A 266 1.87 -30.24 45.69
C SER A 266 1.67 -31.04 46.98
N ALA A 267 1.55 -32.37 46.90
CA ALA A 267 1.38 -33.26 48.05
C ALA A 267 2.64 -33.41 48.91
N THR A 268 3.84 -33.31 48.32
CA THR A 268 5.10 -33.34 49.10
C THR A 268 5.37 -32.03 49.84
N ALA A 269 4.94 -30.90 49.28
CA ALA A 269 5.12 -29.57 49.88
C ALA A 269 4.25 -29.35 51.12
N THR A 270 3.06 -29.96 51.18
CA THR A 270 2.16 -29.85 52.35
C THR A 270 2.56 -30.75 53.52
N ARG A 271 3.47 -31.71 53.33
CA ARG A 271 3.90 -32.66 54.37
C ARG A 271 5.19 -32.24 55.11
N SER A 272 5.87 -31.19 54.65
CA SER A 272 7.12 -30.68 55.25
C SER A 272 6.95 -29.38 56.04
N GLY A 273 5.71 -29.02 56.42
CA GLY A 273 5.38 -27.85 57.23
C GLY A 273 4.91 -28.24 58.62
#